data_AF-H7FVI2-F1
#
_entry.id   AF-H7FVI2-F1
#
_cell.length_a   1.000
_cell.length_b   1.000
_cell.length_c   1.000
_cell.angle_alpha   90.00
_cell.angle_beta   90.00
_cell.angle_gamma   90.00
#
_symmetry.space_group_name_H-M   'P 1'
#
loop_
_entity.id
_entity.type
_entity.pdbx_description
1 polymer ?
#
loop_
_entity_poly.entity_id
_entity_poly.type
_entity_poly.pdbx_seq_one_letter_code
_entity_poly.pdbx_strand_id
1 'polypeptide(L)'
;MMKNYKSKLGLELIIPLILIFGYSLFELISNKVWIGIFIMVLTIIFILYTFLSINYKIENDNLNVKCTILMNINIDIKSIRKIIETYNPLSSPAASIDRLEIFYNKFDSILISPKLKKEFIQNLLEINPNIEIIYRK
;
A
#
# COMPACT_ATOMS: atom_id res chain seq x y z
N MET A 1 17.49 -0.28 -14.86
CA MET A 1 16.17 -0.71 -15.41
C MET A 1 15.09 -0.19 -14.46
N MET A 2 14.02 0.42 -14.97
CA MET A 2 12.92 0.93 -14.14
C MET A 2 11.83 -0.15 -14.03
N LYS A 3 11.54 -0.63 -12.81
CA LYS A 3 10.45 -1.59 -12.54
C LYS A 3 9.40 -0.92 -11.63
N ASN A 4 8.11 -1.12 -11.91
CA ASN A 4 7.01 -0.46 -11.20
C ASN A 4 6.00 -1.48 -10.66
N TYR A 5 5.67 -1.38 -9.37
CA TYR A 5 4.77 -2.27 -8.67
C TYR A 5 3.60 -1.48 -8.09
N LYS A 6 2.38 -1.90 -8.42
CA LYS A 6 1.17 -1.37 -7.81
C LYS A 6 0.91 -2.00 -6.44
N SER A 7 0.21 -1.27 -5.57
CA SER A 7 -0.31 -1.87 -4.35
C SER A 7 -1.32 -2.97 -4.64
N LYS A 8 -1.26 -4.05 -3.87
CA LYS A 8 -2.35 -5.01 -3.72
C LYS A 8 -3.57 -4.29 -3.15
N LEU A 9 -4.73 -4.62 -3.70
CA LEU A 9 -6.03 -4.26 -3.15
C LEU A 9 -6.52 -5.44 -2.31
N GLY A 10 -6.49 -5.29 -0.99
CA GLY A 10 -6.87 -6.32 -0.05
C GLY A 10 -8.37 -6.36 0.19
N LEU A 11 -8.98 -7.54 0.08
CA LEU A 11 -10.39 -7.74 0.42
C LEU A 11 -10.67 -7.44 1.89
N GLU A 12 -9.67 -7.64 2.74
CA GLU A 12 -9.72 -7.34 4.16
C GLU A 12 -9.95 -5.85 4.48
N LEU A 13 -9.60 -4.94 3.57
CA LEU A 13 -9.94 -3.52 3.69
C LEU A 13 -11.21 -3.19 2.90
N ILE A 14 -11.37 -3.77 1.71
CA ILE A 14 -12.50 -3.47 0.81
C ILE A 14 -13.84 -3.90 1.41
N ILE A 15 -13.94 -5.10 1.99
CA ILE A 15 -15.22 -5.62 2.50
C ILE A 15 -15.78 -4.74 3.62
N PRO A 16 -15.03 -4.40 4.69
CA PRO A 16 -15.53 -3.48 5.72
C PRO A 16 -15.91 -2.10 5.16
N LEU A 17 -15.12 -1.54 4.23
CA LEU A 17 -15.42 -0.26 3.60
C LEU A 17 -16.73 -0.32 2.81
N ILE A 18 -16.96 -1.38 2.03
CA ILE A 18 -18.22 -1.57 1.29
C ILE A 18 -19.41 -1.68 2.24
N LEU A 19 -19.27 -2.40 3.36
CA LEU A 19 -20.36 -2.54 4.33
C LEU A 19 -20.71 -1.19 4.98
N ILE A 20 -19.69 -0.44 5.44
CA ILE A 20 -19.88 0.85 6.10
C ILE A 20 -20.45 1.88 5.12
N PHE A 21 -19.85 2.03 3.94
CA PHE A 21 -20.32 2.99 2.95
C PHE A 21 -21.63 2.57 2.30
N GLY A 22 -21.84 1.29 2.08
CA GLY A 22 -23.09 0.74 1.52
C GLY A 22 -24.27 0.99 2.45
N TYR A 23 -24.12 0.69 3.75
CA TYR A 23 -25.14 1.00 4.74
C TYR A 23 -25.39 2.51 4.85
N SER A 24 -24.33 3.31 4.90
CA SER A 24 -24.46 4.77 4.96
C SER A 24 -25.17 5.35 3.73
N LEU A 25 -24.87 4.84 2.53
CA LEU A 25 -25.56 5.24 1.30
C LEU A 25 -27.03 4.81 1.30
N PHE A 26 -27.33 3.59 1.76
CA PHE A 26 -28.70 3.11 1.88
C PHE A 26 -29.55 4.01 2.78
N GLU A 27 -29.00 4.41 3.93
CA GLU A 27 -29.66 5.31 4.87
C GLU A 27 -29.92 6.70 4.24
N LEU A 28 -28.91 7.27 3.56
CA LEU A 28 -29.01 8.57 2.90
C LEU A 28 -30.04 8.57 1.75
N ILE A 29 -30.08 7.49 0.96
CA ILE A 29 -31.04 7.32 -0.14
C ILE A 29 -32.46 7.17 0.41
N SER A 30 -32.65 6.35 1.44
CA SER A 30 -33.96 6.11 2.07
C SER A 30 -34.57 7.40 2.62
N ASN A 31 -33.73 8.24 3.24
CA ASN A 31 -34.12 9.54 3.78
C ASN A 31 -34.08 10.69 2.76
N LYS A 32 -33.76 10.42 1.48
CA LYS A 32 -33.66 11.41 0.38
C LYS A 32 -32.73 12.59 0.69
N VAL A 33 -31.66 12.35 1.43
CA VAL A 33 -30.68 13.39 1.81
C VAL A 33 -29.66 13.57 0.68
N TRP A 34 -30.06 14.27 -0.38
CA TRP A 34 -29.27 14.43 -1.62
C TRP A 34 -27.88 15.01 -1.41
N ILE A 35 -27.74 16.01 -0.52
CA ILE A 35 -26.43 16.62 -0.23
C ILE A 35 -25.48 15.61 0.42
N GLY A 36 -26.01 14.75 1.30
CA GLY A 36 -25.24 13.70 1.95
C GLY A 36 -24.79 12.64 0.96
N ILE A 37 -25.66 12.26 0.02
CA ILE A 37 -25.30 11.32 -1.06
C ILE A 37 -24.15 11.89 -1.90
N PHE A 38 -24.22 13.15 -2.30
CA PHE A 38 -23.18 13.80 -3.10
C PHE A 38 -21.82 13.81 -2.38
N ILE A 39 -21.80 14.23 -1.12
CA ILE A 39 -20.58 14.25 -0.29
C ILE A 39 -20.03 12.82 -0.11
N MET A 40 -20.90 11.84 0.10
CA MET A 40 -20.51 10.44 0.27
C MET A 40 -19.86 9.87 -1.00
N VAL A 41 -20.45 10.12 -2.17
CA VAL A 41 -19.89 9.68 -3.46
C VAL A 41 -18.52 10.31 -3.70
N LEU A 42 -18.37 11.61 -3.44
CA LEU A 42 -17.06 12.28 -3.55
C LEU A 42 -16.02 11.66 -2.61
N THR A 43 -16.42 11.33 -1.38
CA THR A 43 -15.55 10.68 -0.39
C THR A 43 -15.09 9.31 -0.85
N ILE A 44 -16.00 8.49 -1.39
CA ILE A 44 -15.67 7.16 -1.94
C ILE A 44 -14.70 7.28 -3.13
N ILE A 45 -14.97 8.20 -4.06
CA ILE A 45 -14.08 8.46 -5.21
C ILE A 45 -12.69 8.86 -4.73
N PHE A 46 -12.60 9.75 -3.74
CA PHE A 46 -11.33 10.19 -3.17
C PHE A 46 -10.56 9.01 -2.54
N ILE A 47 -11.21 8.17 -1.74
CA ILE A 47 -10.59 7.00 -1.12
C ILE A 47 -10.07 6.02 -2.19
N LEU A 48 -10.89 5.70 -3.20
CA LEU A 48 -10.46 4.83 -4.30
C LEU A 48 -9.26 5.41 -5.05
N TYR A 49 -9.26 6.72 -5.30
CA TYR A 49 -8.14 7.41 -5.91
C TYR A 49 -6.86 7.26 -5.06
N THR A 50 -6.95 7.40 -3.73
CA THR A 50 -5.78 7.23 -2.86
C THR A 50 -5.21 5.82 -2.93
N PHE A 51 -6.04 4.77 -2.89
CA PHE A 51 -5.59 3.38 -2.96
C PHE A 51 -4.96 3.03 -4.32
N LEU A 52 -5.54 3.50 -5.43
CA LEU A 52 -5.05 3.23 -6.79
C LEU A 52 -3.76 4.01 -7.14
N SER A 53 -3.52 5.12 -6.43
CA SER A 53 -2.35 5.97 -6.62
C SER A 53 -1.07 5.39 -6.01
N ILE A 54 -1.18 4.44 -5.07
CA ILE A 54 -0.03 3.82 -4.40
C ILE A 54 0.80 3.02 -5.40
N ASN A 55 2.07 3.38 -5.55
CA ASN A 55 3.03 2.70 -6.41
C ASN A 55 4.42 2.65 -5.77
N TYR A 56 5.15 1.59 -6.10
CA TYR A 56 6.51 1.35 -5.65
C TYR A 56 7.38 1.18 -6.90
N LYS A 57 8.37 2.04 -7.06
CA LYS A 57 9.27 2.02 -8.22
C LYS A 57 10.68 1.66 -7.78
N ILE A 58 11.31 0.76 -8.51
CA ILE A 58 12.73 0.42 -8.37
C ILE A 58 13.46 1.06 -9.55
N GLU A 59 14.37 1.99 -9.26
CA GLU A 59 15.13 2.75 -10.25
C GLU A 59 16.53 3.09 -9.73
N ASN A 60 17.58 2.75 -10.50
CA ASN A 60 18.98 3.11 -10.22
C ASN A 60 19.39 2.89 -8.75
N ASP A 61 19.16 1.67 -8.24
CA ASP A 61 19.43 1.25 -6.85
C ASP A 61 18.52 1.87 -5.77
N ASN A 62 17.49 2.61 -6.15
CA ASN A 62 16.55 3.22 -5.22
C ASN A 62 15.16 2.59 -5.31
N LEU A 63 14.54 2.39 -4.15
CA LEU A 63 13.14 2.07 -3.98
C LEU A 63 12.38 3.36 -3.65
N ASN A 64 11.61 3.84 -4.61
CA ASN A 64 10.69 4.95 -4.43
C ASN A 64 9.30 4.43 -4.05
N VAL A 65 8.87 4.72 -2.82
CA VAL A 65 7.52 4.45 -2.31
C VAL A 65 6.68 5.71 -2.42
N LYS A 66 5.73 5.70 -3.35
CA LYS A 66 4.86 6.85 -3.62
C LYS A 66 3.41 6.55 -3.27
N CYS A 67 2.82 7.38 -2.42
CA CYS A 67 1.40 7.40 -2.11
C CYS A 67 0.85 8.79 -2.39
N THR A 68 0.10 8.91 -3.50
CA THR A 68 -0.52 10.16 -3.95
C THR A 68 0.53 11.28 -4.13
N ILE A 69 0.15 12.55 -3.96
CA ILE A 69 1.06 13.71 -3.97
C ILE A 69 1.70 13.95 -2.59
N LEU A 70 1.13 13.36 -1.53
CA LEU A 70 1.47 13.67 -0.14
C LEU A 70 2.71 12.93 0.36
N MET A 71 2.99 11.75 -0.18
CA MET A 71 4.06 10.89 0.31
C MET A 71 4.90 10.35 -0.85
N ASN A 72 6.20 10.63 -0.79
CA ASN A 72 7.21 10.15 -1.72
C ASN A 72 8.47 9.87 -0.91
N ILE A 73 8.70 8.60 -0.60
CA ILE A 73 9.83 8.15 0.23
C ILE A 73 10.82 7.45 -0.70
N ASN A 74 12.08 7.88 -0.65
CA ASN A 74 13.15 7.27 -1.43
C ASN A 74 14.08 6.51 -0.47
N ILE A 75 14.29 5.22 -0.76
CA ILE A 75 15.08 4.30 0.06
C ILE A 75 16.18 3.71 -0.81
N ASP A 76 17.44 3.88 -0.39
CA ASP A 76 18.56 3.19 -1.02
C ASP A 76 18.42 1.68 -0.75
N ILE A 77 18.35 0.87 -1.81
CA ILE A 77 18.17 -0.58 -1.71
C ILE A 77 19.36 -1.25 -1.01
N LYS A 78 20.56 -0.66 -1.09
CA LYS A 78 21.75 -1.15 -0.38
C LYS A 78 21.65 -0.94 1.13
N SER A 79 20.83 -0.01 1.58
CA SER A 79 20.56 0.23 3.01
C SER A 79 19.53 -0.74 3.60
N ILE A 80 18.82 -1.49 2.75
CA ILE A 80 17.81 -2.47 3.19
C ILE A 80 18.55 -3.65 3.83
N ARG A 81 18.23 -3.91 5.10
CA ARG A 81 18.82 -5.01 5.89
C ARG A 81 17.93 -6.24 5.94
N LYS A 82 16.60 -6.03 5.95
CA LYS A 82 15.65 -7.10 6.23
C LYS A 82 14.27 -6.82 5.63
N ILE A 83 13.61 -7.87 5.14
CA ILE A 83 12.23 -7.85 4.67
C ILE A 83 11.44 -8.92 5.42
N ILE A 84 10.31 -8.53 6.02
CA ILE A 84 9.43 -9.45 6.75
C ILE A 84 8.04 -9.46 6.12
N GLU A 85 7.51 -10.63 5.81
CA GLU A 85 6.09 -10.78 5.49
C GLU A 85 5.24 -10.70 6.75
N THR A 86 4.25 -9.80 6.76
CA THR A 86 3.44 -9.53 7.95
C THR A 86 1.97 -9.28 7.63
N TYR A 87 1.11 -9.54 8.60
CA TYR A 87 -0.25 -8.98 8.66
C TYR A 87 -0.24 -7.83 9.65
N ASN A 88 -0.08 -6.61 9.16
CA ASN A 88 0.03 -5.43 10.01
C ASN A 88 -1.08 -4.43 9.66
N PRO A 89 -2.02 -4.14 10.59
CA PRO A 89 -3.14 -3.24 10.33
C PRO A 89 -2.80 -1.75 10.52
N LEU A 90 -1.57 -1.40 10.94
CA LEU A 90 -1.17 -0.01 11.17
C LEU A 90 -1.31 0.84 9.90
N SER A 91 -1.43 2.15 10.02
CA SER A 91 -1.50 3.01 8.84
C SER A 91 -0.16 3.00 8.09
N SER A 92 -0.20 2.82 6.76
CA SER A 92 0.99 2.83 5.90
C SER A 92 0.60 3.04 4.43
N PRO A 93 1.55 3.31 3.50
CA PRO A 93 1.26 3.41 2.07
C PRO A 93 1.00 2.03 1.47
N ALA A 94 -0.09 1.39 1.89
CA ALA A 94 -0.49 0.04 1.52
C ALA A 94 -2.03 -0.06 1.48
N ALA A 95 -2.58 -0.59 0.39
CA ALA A 95 -4.03 -0.85 0.25
C ALA A 95 -4.41 -2.29 0.61
N SER A 96 -3.62 -2.94 1.47
CA SER A 96 -3.83 -4.29 2.01
C SER A 96 -3.12 -4.41 3.36
N ILE A 97 -3.61 -5.29 4.24
CA ILE A 97 -2.99 -5.64 5.52
C ILE A 97 -1.92 -6.72 5.31
N ASP A 98 -1.99 -7.46 4.20
CA ASP A 98 -0.97 -8.41 3.76
C ASP A 98 0.27 -7.70 3.19
N ARG A 99 1.24 -7.42 4.06
CA ARG A 99 2.32 -6.46 3.81
C ARG A 99 3.71 -7.09 3.82
N LEU A 100 4.65 -6.33 3.30
CA LEU A 100 6.08 -6.47 3.52
C LEU A 100 6.51 -5.32 4.42
N GLU A 101 7.16 -5.62 5.53
CA GLU A 101 7.90 -4.64 6.30
C GLU A 101 9.35 -4.63 5.83
N ILE A 102 9.76 -3.50 5.27
CA ILE A 102 11.12 -3.28 4.79
C ILE A 102 11.86 -2.50 5.85
N PHE A 103 12.91 -3.09 6.40
CA PHE A 103 13.82 -2.47 7.35
C PHE A 103 15.03 -1.93 6.58
N TYR A 104 15.26 -0.62 6.70
CA TYR A 104 16.35 0.08 6.01
C TYR A 104 17.06 1.07 6.94
N ASN A 105 18.28 1.47 6.60
CA ASN A 105 19.20 2.18 7.50
C ASN A 105 19.40 1.42 8.83
N LYS A 106 19.56 2.14 9.95
CA LYS A 106 19.81 1.55 11.28
C LYS A 106 18.52 1.18 12.01
N PHE A 107 17.51 2.05 11.98
CA PHE A 107 16.29 1.91 12.79
C PHE A 107 14.99 2.07 11.99
N ASP A 108 15.08 2.48 10.73
CA ASP A 108 13.88 2.79 9.95
C ASP A 108 13.22 1.50 9.44
N SER A 109 11.89 1.54 9.33
CA SER A 109 11.10 0.55 8.62
C SER A 109 9.94 1.20 7.87
N ILE A 110 9.45 0.51 6.84
CA ILE A 110 8.25 0.91 6.11
C ILE A 110 7.41 -0.31 5.76
N LEU A 111 6.09 -0.15 5.87
CA LEU A 111 5.11 -1.16 5.53
C LEU A 111 4.52 -0.88 4.15
N ILE A 112 4.73 -1.80 3.21
CA ILE A 112 4.20 -1.73 1.85
C ILE A 112 3.46 -3.02 1.46
N SER A 113 2.60 -2.97 0.45
CA SER A 113 1.88 -4.15 -0.04
C SER A 113 1.97 -4.29 -1.57
N PRO A 114 3.15 -4.60 -2.15
CA PRO A 114 3.28 -4.79 -3.59
C PRO A 114 2.42 -5.97 -4.06
N LYS A 115 1.67 -5.79 -5.17
CA LYS A 115 0.78 -6.82 -5.72
C LYS A 115 1.54 -8.08 -6.12
N LEU A 116 2.75 -7.94 -6.67
CA LEU A 116 3.63 -9.03 -7.08
C LEU A 116 4.78 -9.19 -6.07
N LYS A 117 4.49 -9.63 -4.84
CA LYS A 117 5.45 -9.71 -3.73
C LYS A 117 6.74 -10.47 -4.09
N LYS A 118 6.61 -11.67 -4.67
CA LYS A 118 7.77 -12.51 -5.01
C LYS A 118 8.70 -11.85 -6.01
N GLU A 119 8.14 -11.29 -7.08
CA GLU A 119 8.90 -10.58 -8.11
C GLU A 119 9.55 -9.31 -7.54
N PHE A 120 8.81 -8.56 -6.73
CA PHE A 120 9.32 -7.37 -6.05
C PHE A 120 10.55 -7.70 -5.17
N ILE A 121 10.45 -8.73 -4.33
CA ILE A 121 11.54 -9.18 -3.47
C ILE A 121 12.74 -9.65 -4.31
N GLN A 122 12.50 -10.42 -5.37
CA GLN A 122 13.57 -10.89 -6.26
C GLN A 122 14.37 -9.72 -6.86
N ASN A 123 13.68 -8.66 -7.29
CA ASN A 123 14.34 -7.50 -7.88
C ASN A 123 15.11 -6.66 -6.86
N LEU A 124 14.69 -6.66 -5.59
CA LEU A 124 15.50 -6.08 -4.52
C LEU A 124 16.76 -6.92 -4.26
N LEU A 125 16.65 -8.25 -4.26
CA LEU A 125 17.80 -9.15 -4.08
C LEU A 125 18.81 -9.07 -5.23
N GLU A 126 18.36 -8.84 -6.47
CA GLU A 126 19.24 -8.62 -7.62
C GLU A 126 20.20 -7.44 -7.40
N ILE A 127 19.75 -6.43 -6.64
CA ILE A 127 20.52 -5.21 -6.35
C ILE A 127 21.29 -5.35 -5.03
N ASN A 128 20.67 -5.95 -4.02
CA ASN A 128 21.28 -6.20 -2.71
C ASN A 128 21.03 -7.66 -2.27
N PRO A 129 21.96 -8.58 -2.58
CA PRO A 129 21.84 -9.99 -2.21
C PRO A 129 21.89 -10.26 -0.69
N ASN A 130 22.31 -9.30 0.13
CA ASN A 130 22.50 -9.48 1.56
C ASN A 130 21.22 -9.26 2.39
N ILE A 131 20.09 -8.94 1.75
CA ILE A 131 18.82 -8.72 2.45
C ILE A 131 18.35 -10.03 3.11
N GLU A 132 18.15 -10.00 4.43
CA GLU A 132 17.52 -11.10 5.16
C GLU A 132 16.01 -11.13 4.85
N ILE A 133 15.47 -12.28 4.42
CA ILE A 133 14.04 -12.42 4.14
C ILE A 133 13.40 -13.39 5.12
N ILE A 134 12.35 -12.93 5.80
CA ILE A 134 11.50 -13.75 6.66
C ILE A 134 10.13 -13.90 6.02
N TYR A 135 9.87 -15.08 5.47
CA TYR A 135 8.55 -15.46 4.98
C TYR A 135 7.62 -15.83 6.12
N ARG A 136 6.34 -15.49 5.98
CA ARG A 136 5.31 -15.94 6.92
C ARG A 136 4.95 -17.39 6.59
N LYS A 137 4.90 -18.25 7.60
CA LYS A 137 4.41 -19.63 7.46
C LYS A 137 2.90 -19.68 7.29
#